data_AF-A0A1E1WVY2-F1
#
_entry.id   AF-A0A1E1WVY2-F1
#
_cell.length_a   1.000
_cell.length_b   1.000
_cell.length_c   1.000
_cell.angle_alpha   90.00
_cell.angle_beta   90.00
_cell.angle_gamma   90.00
#
_symmetry.space_group_name_H-M   'P 1'
#
loop_
_entity.id
_entity.type
_entity.pdbx_description
1 polymer ?
#
loop_
_entity_poly.entity_id
_entity_poly.type
_entity_poly.pdbx_seq_one_letter_code
_entity_poly.pdbx_strand_id
1 'polypeptide(L)'
;MIDWLKTVWARRPGALLCPSLLVLDSFRGHLMDSVRAKLTELRTDIAVIPGGLTSMLQPLDVSLNKPFKDNVRRLYAEWMAEGQHALTPGGKIKRPSVELLCSWVAEAWNMIGADVVVKSFKKTGISNALDAT
;
A
#
# COMPACT_ATOMS: atom_id res chain seq x y z
N MET A 1 -6.90 -10.09 6.38
CA MET A 1 -5.94 -9.48 7.33
C MET A 1 -4.97 -10.50 7.92
N ILE A 2 -5.46 -11.56 8.58
CA ILE A 2 -4.59 -12.60 9.18
C ILE A 2 -3.59 -13.21 8.18
N ASP A 3 -4.04 -13.58 6.99
CA ASP A 3 -3.13 -14.18 6.00
C ASP A 3 -2.05 -13.20 5.56
N TRP A 4 -2.41 -11.93 5.33
CA TRP A 4 -1.45 -10.87 5.03
C TRP A 4 -0.44 -10.67 6.16
N LEU A 5 -0.87 -10.75 7.43
CA LEU A 5 0.05 -10.69 8.57
C LEU A 5 1.05 -11.85 8.55
N LYS A 6 0.61 -13.05 8.17
CA LYS A 6 1.47 -14.24 8.12
C LYS A 6 2.41 -14.25 6.92
N THR A 7 1.94 -13.83 5.75
CA THR A 7 2.68 -13.99 4.48
C THR A 7 3.47 -12.75 4.11
N VAL A 8 3.04 -11.55 4.53
CA VAL A 8 3.67 -10.29 4.19
C VAL A 8 4.31 -9.66 5.41
N TRP A 9 3.51 -9.28 6.42
CA TRP A 9 4.02 -8.53 7.57
C TRP A 9 5.10 -9.32 8.30
N ALA A 10 4.84 -10.56 8.72
CA ALA A 10 5.78 -11.38 9.47
C ALA A 10 7.06 -11.74 8.68
N ARG A 11 7.03 -11.64 7.35
CA ARG A 11 8.17 -11.97 6.47
C ARG A 11 8.95 -10.75 5.98
N ARG A 12 8.52 -9.54 6.36
CA ARG A 12 9.21 -8.30 5.98
C ARG A 12 10.66 -8.30 6.51
N PRO A 13 11.60 -7.64 5.81
CA PRO A 13 12.95 -7.44 6.33
C PRO A 13 12.91 -6.78 7.71
N GLY A 14 13.65 -7.35 8.67
CA GLY A 14 13.72 -6.84 10.04
C GLY A 14 12.56 -7.21 10.97
N ALA A 15 11.58 -8.02 10.53
CA ALA A 15 10.42 -8.42 11.35
C ALA A 15 10.76 -8.99 12.74
N LEU A 16 11.88 -9.72 12.84
CA LEU A 16 12.31 -10.40 14.07
C LEU A 16 13.28 -9.56 14.92
N LEU A 17 13.77 -8.43 14.39
CA LEU A 17 14.87 -7.68 15.01
C LEU A 17 14.36 -6.68 16.05
N CYS A 18 13.27 -5.97 15.75
CA CYS A 18 12.78 -4.88 16.58
C CYS A 18 11.25 -4.92 16.75
N PRO A 19 10.73 -4.40 17.88
CA PRO A 19 9.32 -4.02 17.97
C PRO A 19 8.92 -3.14 16.78
N SER A 20 7.68 -3.25 16.34
CA SER A 20 7.19 -2.50 15.18
C SER A 20 5.85 -1.85 15.49
N LEU A 21 5.55 -0.76 14.78
CA LEU A 21 4.24 -0.11 14.81
C LEU A 21 3.56 -0.31 13.46
N LEU A 22 2.31 -0.77 13.48
CA LEU A 22 1.45 -0.85 12.30
C LEU A 22 0.31 0.16 12.43
N VAL A 23 0.28 1.14 11.52
CA VAL A 23 -0.76 2.17 11.47
C VAL A 23 -1.83 1.74 10.45
N LEU A 24 -3.09 1.65 10.89
CA LEU A 24 -4.22 1.20 10.07
C LEU A 24 -5.40 2.14 10.21
N ASP A 25 -6.31 2.13 9.23
CA ASP A 25 -7.62 2.77 9.37
C ASP A 25 -8.53 1.99 10.34
N SER A 26 -9.67 2.59 10.68
CA SER A 26 -10.69 1.99 11.54
C SER A 26 -11.58 0.96 10.84
N PHE A 27 -11.13 0.33 9.73
CA PHE A 27 -11.91 -0.72 9.08
C PHE A 27 -12.12 -1.90 10.04
N ARG A 28 -13.37 -2.39 10.13
CA ARG A 28 -13.75 -3.43 11.11
C ARG A 28 -12.87 -4.68 11.05
N GLY A 29 -12.41 -5.07 9.86
CA GLY A 29 -11.52 -6.22 9.70
C GLY A 29 -10.12 -6.04 10.27
N HIS A 30 -9.65 -4.80 10.49
CA HIS A 30 -8.39 -4.50 11.17
C HIS A 30 -8.52 -4.54 12.70
N LEU A 31 -9.74 -4.33 13.22
CA LEU A 31 -10.02 -4.19 14.65
C LEU A 31 -10.46 -5.50 15.31
N MET A 32 -10.50 -6.61 14.57
CA MET A 32 -10.88 -7.91 15.11
C MET A 32 -9.88 -8.39 16.17
N ASP A 33 -10.38 -9.03 17.24
CA ASP A 33 -9.52 -9.56 18.31
C ASP A 33 -8.48 -10.56 17.80
N SER A 34 -8.83 -11.36 16.79
CA SER A 34 -7.90 -12.29 16.15
C SER A 34 -6.72 -11.58 15.48
N VAL A 35 -6.95 -10.39 14.91
CA VAL A 35 -5.91 -9.57 14.29
C VAL A 35 -5.01 -8.95 15.36
N ARG A 36 -5.61 -8.40 16.43
CA ARG A 36 -4.86 -7.85 17.56
C ARG A 36 -4.00 -8.92 18.24
N ALA A 37 -4.56 -10.09 18.52
CA ALA A 37 -3.83 -11.23 19.09
C ALA A 37 -2.63 -11.61 18.20
N LYS A 38 -2.83 -11.67 16.88
CA LYS A 38 -1.74 -12.00 15.95
C LYS A 38 -0.65 -10.94 15.90
N LEU A 39 -1.00 -9.65 15.97
CA LEU A 39 -0.03 -8.56 16.02
C LEU A 39 0.81 -8.58 17.31
N THR A 40 0.18 -8.89 18.45
CA THR A 40 0.88 -9.08 19.72
C THR A 40 1.90 -10.22 19.64
N GLU A 41 1.54 -11.37 19.07
CA GLU A 41 2.50 -12.47 18.82
C GLU A 41 3.70 -12.04 17.96
N LEU A 42 3.47 -11.12 17.02
CA LEU A 42 4.49 -10.56 16.12
C LEU A 42 5.22 -9.34 16.72
N ARG A 43 5.08 -9.07 18.03
CA ARG A 43 5.68 -7.92 18.73
C ARG A 43 5.41 -6.59 18.00
N THR A 44 4.19 -6.45 17.48
CA THR A 44 3.76 -5.29 16.71
C THR A 44 2.64 -4.56 17.43
N ASP A 45 2.87 -3.29 17.76
CA ASP A 45 1.84 -2.38 18.25
C ASP A 45 0.97 -1.88 17.11
N ILE A 46 -0.28 -1.54 17.43
CA ILE A 46 -1.25 -1.02 16.46
C ILE A 46 -1.64 0.41 16.81
N ALA A 47 -1.57 1.30 15.82
CA ALA A 47 -2.18 2.62 15.88
C ALA A 47 -3.35 2.68 14.89
N VAL A 48 -4.53 3.08 15.37
CA VAL A 48 -5.74 3.15 14.56
C VAL A 48 -6.06 4.59 14.24
N ILE A 49 -6.17 4.93 12.96
CA ILE A 49 -6.61 6.24 12.48
C ILE A 49 -8.12 6.33 12.67
N PRO A 50 -8.63 7.37 13.36
CA PRO A 50 -10.06 7.58 13.53
C PRO A 50 -10.79 7.74 12.20
N GLY A 51 -12.05 7.31 12.17
CA GLY A 51 -12.90 7.45 10.99
C GLY A 51 -12.97 8.89 10.48
N GLY A 52 -12.89 9.07 9.17
CA GLY A 52 -12.91 10.39 8.52
C GLY A 52 -11.56 11.11 8.49
N LEU A 53 -10.51 10.60 9.16
CA LEU A 53 -9.19 11.23 9.19
C LEU A 53 -8.14 10.58 8.28
N THR A 54 -8.50 9.54 7.53
CA THR A 54 -7.60 8.87 6.58
C THR A 54 -6.96 9.84 5.59
N SER A 55 -7.71 10.80 5.05
CA SER A 55 -7.19 11.81 4.11
C SER A 55 -6.19 12.80 4.72
N MET A 56 -6.00 12.78 6.04
CA MET A 56 -5.12 13.68 6.79
C MET A 56 -3.99 12.94 7.48
N LEU A 57 -4.27 11.74 7.99
CA LEU A 57 -3.37 10.99 8.89
C LEU A 57 -2.82 9.71 8.29
N GLN A 58 -3.36 9.21 7.17
CA GLN A 58 -2.88 7.97 6.56
C GLN A 58 -1.84 8.27 5.49
N PRO A 59 -0.56 7.88 5.66
CA PRO A 59 0.50 8.22 4.71
C PRO A 59 0.19 7.78 3.28
N LEU A 60 -0.46 6.62 3.14
CA LEU A 60 -0.84 6.11 1.83
C LEU A 60 -1.84 7.03 1.14
N ASP A 61 -2.90 7.47 1.82
CA ASP A 61 -3.93 8.30 1.21
C ASP A 61 -3.52 9.76 1.04
N VAL A 62 -2.67 10.28 1.93
CA VAL A 62 -2.20 11.66 1.88
C VAL A 62 -1.24 11.91 0.72
N SER A 63 -0.25 11.02 0.51
CA SER A 63 0.84 11.32 -0.44
C SER A 63 1.16 10.23 -1.45
N LEU A 64 0.86 8.95 -1.18
CA LEU A 64 1.43 7.84 -1.98
C LEU A 64 0.44 7.24 -2.98
N ASN A 65 -0.85 7.15 -2.63
CA ASN A 65 -1.88 6.53 -3.46
C ASN A 65 -2.10 7.30 -4.77
N LYS A 66 -1.98 8.63 -4.74
CA LYS A 66 -2.10 9.46 -5.95
C LYS A 66 -0.99 9.16 -6.96
N PRO A 67 0.31 9.38 -6.66
CA PRO A 67 1.38 9.10 -7.63
C PRO A 67 1.42 7.63 -8.03
N PHE A 68 1.15 6.69 -7.12
CA PHE A 68 1.03 5.28 -7.46
C PHE A 68 -0.03 5.01 -8.53
N LYS A 69 -1.27 5.49 -8.32
CA LYS A 69 -2.37 5.31 -9.27
C LYS A 69 -2.09 6.03 -10.60
N ASP A 70 -1.45 7.19 -10.55
CA ASP A 70 -1.09 7.95 -11.75
C ASP A 70 -0.02 7.19 -12.58
N ASN A 71 0.97 6.57 -11.93
CA ASN A 71 1.95 5.71 -12.59
C ASN A 71 1.31 4.48 -13.25
N VAL A 72 0.40 3.78 -12.54
CA VAL A 72 -0.34 2.63 -13.12
C VAL A 72 -1.16 3.06 -14.34
N ARG A 73 -1.83 4.22 -14.27
CA ARG A 73 -2.60 4.77 -15.40
C ARG A 73 -1.71 5.13 -16.59
N ARG A 74 -0.52 5.67 -16.33
CA ARG A 74 0.47 5.97 -17.38
C ARG A 74 0.89 4.70 -18.11
N LEU A 75 1.29 3.66 -17.38
CA LEU A 75 1.68 2.36 -17.96
C LEU A 75 0.54 1.72 -18.77
N TYR A 76 -0.69 1.80 -18.26
CA TYR A 76 -1.88 1.36 -19.00
C TYR A 76 -2.11 2.17 -20.29
N ALA A 77 -1.94 3.50 -20.25
CA ALA A 77 -2.13 4.36 -21.40
C ALA A 77 -1.07 4.12 -22.48
N GLU A 78 0.18 3.90 -22.08
CA GLU A 78 1.28 3.51 -22.97
C GLU A 78 0.98 2.18 -23.66
N TRP A 79 0.61 1.16 -22.89
CA TRP A 79 0.18 -0.12 -23.43
C TRP A 79 -0.99 0.05 -24.42
N MET A 80 -2.03 0.80 -24.06
CA MET A 80 -3.15 1.06 -24.98
C MET A 80 -2.70 1.72 -26.29
N ALA A 81 -1.70 2.62 -26.24
CA ALA A 81 -1.17 3.34 -27.40
C ALA A 81 -0.33 2.46 -28.36
N GLU A 82 0.21 1.32 -27.90
CA GLU A 82 0.97 0.38 -28.75
C GLU A 82 0.14 -0.21 -29.90
N GLY A 83 -1.20 -0.18 -29.79
CA GLY A 83 -2.15 -0.49 -30.86
C GLY A 83 -2.23 -1.95 -31.31
N GLN A 84 -1.26 -2.79 -30.95
CA GLN A 84 -1.21 -4.22 -31.31
C GLN A 84 -1.86 -5.09 -30.23
N HIS A 85 -3.18 -4.97 -30.08
CA HIS A 85 -3.92 -5.70 -29.05
C HIS A 85 -4.77 -6.83 -29.62
N ALA A 86 -4.75 -7.98 -28.94
CA ALA A 86 -5.67 -9.06 -29.26
C ALA A 86 -7.12 -8.60 -29.06
N LEU A 87 -8.00 -8.98 -29.98
CA LEU A 87 -9.43 -8.66 -29.91
C LEU A 87 -10.23 -9.83 -29.34
N THR A 88 -11.28 -9.51 -28.60
CA THR A 88 -12.37 -10.44 -28.25
C THR A 88 -13.16 -10.83 -29.51
N PRO A 89 -13.95 -11.91 -29.47
CA PRO A 89 -14.85 -12.25 -30.59
C PRO A 89 -15.80 -11.11 -30.98
N GLY A 90 -16.15 -10.23 -30.04
CA GLY A 90 -16.96 -9.04 -30.28
C GLY A 90 -16.18 -7.80 -30.74
N GLY A 91 -14.94 -7.95 -31.19
CA GLY A 91 -14.11 -6.87 -31.75
C GLY A 91 -13.55 -5.86 -30.73
N LYS A 92 -13.77 -6.06 -29.43
CA LYS A 92 -13.21 -5.20 -28.37
C LYS A 92 -11.79 -5.63 -28.03
N ILE A 93 -10.91 -4.67 -27.70
CA ILE A 93 -9.58 -4.93 -27.14
C ILE A 93 -9.72 -5.84 -25.90
N LYS A 94 -8.95 -6.93 -25.86
CA LYS A 94 -8.86 -7.80 -24.68
C LYS A 94 -8.25 -7.02 -23.52
N ARG A 95 -8.70 -7.34 -22.31
CA ARG A 95 -8.10 -6.78 -21.09
C ARG A 95 -6.64 -7.24 -20.98
N PRO A 96 -5.75 -6.44 -20.38
CA PRO A 96 -4.41 -6.89 -20.03
C PRO A 96 -4.49 -8.13 -19.14
N SER A 97 -3.52 -9.03 -19.26
CA SER A 97 -3.46 -10.21 -18.41
C SER A 97 -3.18 -9.83 -16.95
N VAL A 98 -3.45 -10.75 -16.02
CA VAL A 98 -3.17 -10.50 -14.60
C VAL A 98 -1.67 -10.32 -14.38
N GLU A 99 -0.84 -11.08 -15.08
CA GLU A 99 0.62 -10.99 -15.02
C GLU A 99 1.11 -9.60 -15.45
N LEU A 100 0.56 -9.07 -16.55
CA LEU A 100 0.89 -7.73 -17.04
C LEU A 100 0.41 -6.62 -16.08
N LEU A 101 -0.79 -6.78 -15.50
CA LEU A 101 -1.27 -5.87 -14.46
C LEU A 101 -0.36 -5.89 -13.23
N CYS A 102 0.08 -7.08 -12.80
CA CYS A 102 1.00 -7.24 -11.67
C CYS A 102 2.37 -6.61 -11.95
N SER A 103 2.90 -6.72 -13.18
CA SER A 103 4.16 -6.04 -13.53
C SER A 103 4.01 -4.52 -13.48
N TRP A 104 2.89 -3.96 -13.95
CA TRP A 104 2.64 -2.52 -13.83
C TRP A 104 2.48 -2.06 -12.39
N VAL A 105 1.83 -2.86 -11.52
CA VAL A 105 1.73 -2.56 -10.08
C VAL A 105 3.12 -2.49 -9.44
N ALA A 106 3.99 -3.46 -9.73
CA ALA A 106 5.34 -3.48 -9.20
C ALA A 106 6.19 -2.31 -9.74
N GLU A 107 6.13 -2.07 -11.04
CA GLU A 107 6.85 -0.98 -11.70
C GLU A 107 6.39 0.41 -11.20
N ALA A 108 5.06 0.63 -11.12
CA ALA A 108 4.50 1.87 -10.62
C ALA A 108 4.89 2.18 -9.17
N TRP A 109 5.05 1.15 -8.33
CA TRP A 109 5.57 1.30 -6.98
C TRP A 109 7.05 1.68 -6.98
N ASN A 110 7.87 1.02 -7.80
CA ASN A 110 9.31 1.30 -7.89
C ASN A 110 9.63 2.70 -8.44
N MET A 111 8.71 3.31 -9.16
CA MET A 111 8.82 4.71 -9.61
C MET A 111 8.64 5.73 -8.48
N ILE A 112 8.15 5.32 -7.31
CA ILE A 112 8.01 6.21 -6.15
C ILE A 112 9.31 6.21 -5.37
N GLY A 113 9.95 7.38 -5.29
CA GLY A 113 11.19 7.56 -4.53
C GLY A 113 10.99 7.27 -3.04
N ALA A 114 12.01 6.65 -2.41
CA ALA A 114 12.01 6.39 -0.98
C ALA A 114 11.87 7.67 -0.14
N ASP A 115 12.35 8.81 -0.64
CA ASP A 115 12.20 10.11 0.02
C ASP A 115 10.74 10.55 0.10
N VAL A 116 9.91 10.22 -0.89
CA VAL A 116 8.47 10.50 -0.89
C VAL A 116 7.78 9.67 0.19
N VAL A 117 8.18 8.41 0.35
CA VAL A 117 7.68 7.54 1.44
C VAL A 117 7.99 8.18 2.79
N VAL A 118 9.26 8.54 3.04
CA VAL A 118 9.67 9.18 4.30
C VAL A 118 8.92 10.49 4.54
N LYS A 119 8.82 11.36 3.53
CA LYS A 119 8.09 12.64 3.62
C LYS A 119 6.61 12.42 3.91
N SER A 120 6.00 11.38 3.36
CA SER A 120 4.59 11.07 3.61
C SER A 120 4.32 10.75 5.07
N PHE A 121 5.14 9.87 5.66
CA PHE A 121 5.04 9.52 7.08
C PHE A 121 5.21 10.75 7.99
N LYS A 122 6.23 11.59 7.71
CA LYS A 122 6.44 12.84 8.45
C LYS A 122 5.26 13.81 8.29
N LYS A 123 4.73 13.98 7.08
CA LYS A 123 3.59 14.86 6.79
C LYS A 123 2.33 14.49 7.58
N THR A 124 2.17 13.21 7.89
CA THR A 124 1.05 12.69 8.70
C THR A 124 1.37 12.56 10.19
N GLY A 125 2.47 13.15 10.66
CA GLY A 125 2.87 13.13 12.07
C GLY A 125 3.37 11.77 12.58
N ILE A 126 3.71 10.83 11.68
CA ILE A 126 4.26 9.52 12.04
C ILE A 126 5.77 9.59 11.85
N SER A 127 6.49 9.85 12.94
CA SER A 127 7.95 9.94 12.93
C SER A 127 8.55 9.39 14.22
N ASN A 128 9.85 9.12 14.21
CA ASN A 128 10.60 8.71 15.40
C ASN A 128 11.07 9.90 16.26
N ALA A 129 10.90 11.13 15.77
CA ALA A 129 11.29 12.33 16.49
C ALA A 129 10.20 12.67 17.52
N LEU A 130 10.63 12.99 18.74
CA LEU A 130 9.74 13.39 19.84
C LEU A 130 9.33 14.88 19.76
N ASP A 131 9.81 15.61 18.77
CA ASP A 131 9.69 17.07 18.64
C ASP A 131 8.33 17.56 18.11
N ALA A 132 7.41 16.65 17.78
CA ALA A 132 6.04 16.96 17.34
C ALA A 132 5.97 18.02 16.22
N THR A 133 6.99 18.05 15.34
CA THR A 133 7.04 18.94 14.15
C THR A 133 6.73 18.24 12.84
#